data_AF-A0AAE0C7J9-F1
#
_entry.id   AF-A0AAE0C7J9-F1
#
_cell.length_a   1.000
_cell.length_b   1.000
_cell.length_c   1.000
_cell.angle_alpha   90.00
_cell.angle_beta   90.00
_cell.angle_gamma   90.00
#
_symmetry.space_group_name_H-M   'P 1'
#
loop_
_entity.id
_entity.type
_entity.pdbx_description
1 polymer ?
#
loop_
_entity_poly.entity_id
_entity_poly.type
_entity_poly.pdbx_seq_one_letter_code
_entity_poly.pdbx_strand_id
1 'polypeptide(L)'
;MVAQAAGCRSRRHTGSATHMQAAHLVDSDLALALELSAAEARGDATRTLRLPQEGANSETPKPRTSLAPPLEHHFAQRKGHVATGVLLEVGALDQFHMDWEPLIHKYGTASSICGYVTAATIKLLCAAITEATGEGEGAAAAETVEVESLRVVSRLLRDVRNPDVMKREVEAAMAEVDASRVTWIQEHPELFLDGAESVAGKNHRRGWVANYELSDLLKTRASAMPVTAGCFDFVRHNQFPEVGHATPDERVRITAEEARFGGAASGPAGNELTFGDNDSVFFVERFEAGAEETVMLSPEEYIAGAVDEALASSSDIYGVVEGVRAVAFDLNGHYSAGFTCSTKGGDKMLVFINSTSGTYLHSPIVCWYYDVVFPLAGAGELIPASSTQPPSAVGSVVAPVASVMGADVPAGRCIGGCGFFGTAANGGYCSKCRPK
;
A
#
# COMPACT_ATOMS: atom_id res chain seq x y z
N MET A 1 -61.67 72.62 -8.79
CA MET A 1 -60.98 71.98 -7.64
C MET A 1 -60.57 70.59 -8.11
N VAL A 2 -59.43 70.48 -8.79
CA VAL A 2 -58.06 70.23 -8.27
C VAL A 2 -57.86 68.77 -7.88
N ALA A 3 -56.95 68.16 -8.64
CA ALA A 3 -56.39 66.82 -8.56
C ALA A 3 -55.37 66.67 -7.43
N GLN A 4 -55.01 65.42 -7.10
CA GLN A 4 -53.59 65.05 -6.96
C GLN A 4 -53.38 63.53 -7.04
N ALA A 5 -52.52 63.14 -7.99
CA ALA A 5 -52.00 61.81 -8.20
C ALA A 5 -50.69 61.64 -7.40
N ALA A 6 -50.54 60.52 -6.69
CA ALA A 6 -49.31 60.16 -5.98
C ALA A 6 -48.42 59.30 -6.89
N GLY A 7 -47.20 59.78 -7.13
CA GLY A 7 -46.21 59.18 -8.01
C GLY A 7 -45.41 58.05 -7.37
N CYS A 8 -45.20 56.98 -8.15
CA CYS A 8 -44.25 55.91 -7.89
C CYS A 8 -42.84 56.37 -8.30
N ARG A 9 -41.90 56.47 -7.35
CA ARG A 9 -40.48 56.80 -7.62
C ARG A 9 -39.68 55.51 -7.83
N SER A 10 -39.21 55.27 -9.06
CA SER A 10 -38.19 54.26 -9.33
C SER A 10 -36.81 54.74 -8.83
N ARG A 11 -36.21 54.03 -7.86
CA ARG A 11 -34.78 54.16 -7.56
C ARG A 11 -33.99 53.41 -8.62
N ARG A 12 -33.30 54.14 -9.51
CA ARG A 12 -32.24 53.58 -10.35
C ARG A 12 -31.00 53.41 -9.49
N HIS A 13 -30.61 52.17 -9.18
CA HIS A 13 -29.25 51.88 -8.74
C HIS A 13 -28.33 51.91 -9.96
N THR A 14 -27.43 52.88 -10.01
CA THR A 14 -26.29 52.90 -10.92
C THR A 14 -25.33 51.80 -10.49
N GLY A 15 -25.32 50.70 -11.24
CA GLY A 15 -24.42 49.57 -11.03
C GLY A 15 -22.96 50.01 -11.18
N SER A 16 -22.16 49.68 -10.16
CA SER A 16 -20.71 49.87 -10.17
C SER A 16 -20.07 48.89 -11.16
N ALA A 17 -19.32 49.41 -12.13
CA ALA A 17 -18.62 48.65 -13.18
C ALA A 17 -17.49 47.73 -12.65
N THR A 18 -17.23 47.72 -11.34
CA THR A 18 -16.21 46.87 -10.70
C THR A 18 -16.62 45.40 -10.54
N HIS A 19 -17.90 45.05 -10.68
CA HIS A 19 -18.35 43.66 -10.53
C HIS A 19 -18.25 42.80 -11.80
N MET A 20 -18.08 43.40 -12.99
CA MET A 20 -17.94 42.64 -14.26
C MET A 20 -16.51 42.19 -14.56
N GLN A 21 -15.49 42.79 -13.93
CA GLN A 21 -14.09 42.34 -14.12
C GLN A 21 -13.75 41.07 -13.33
N ALA A 22 -14.43 40.81 -12.20
CA ALA A 22 -14.20 39.60 -11.41
C ALA A 22 -14.74 38.31 -12.06
N ALA A 23 -15.78 38.40 -12.89
CA ALA A 23 -16.33 37.24 -13.59
C ALA A 23 -15.42 36.71 -14.71
N HIS A 24 -14.65 37.59 -15.36
CA HIS A 24 -13.76 37.19 -16.45
C HIS A 24 -12.44 36.54 -15.99
N LEU A 25 -11.98 36.82 -14.77
CA LEU A 25 -10.75 36.24 -14.22
C LEU A 25 -10.95 34.80 -13.72
N VAL A 26 -12.14 34.47 -13.20
CA VAL A 26 -12.48 33.10 -12.76
C VAL A 26 -12.56 32.14 -13.96
N ASP A 27 -12.96 32.63 -15.13
CA ASP A 27 -13.06 31.81 -16.35
C ASP A 27 -11.69 31.47 -16.96
N SER A 28 -10.68 32.35 -16.86
CA SER A 28 -9.34 32.06 -17.41
C SER A 28 -8.58 31.03 -16.59
N ASP A 29 -8.66 31.11 -15.26
CA ASP A 29 -7.98 30.18 -14.35
C ASP A 29 -8.64 28.80 -14.42
N LEU A 30 -9.97 28.74 -14.49
CA LEU A 30 -10.71 27.50 -14.71
C LEU A 30 -10.39 26.89 -16.08
N ALA A 31 -10.33 27.70 -17.14
CA ALA A 31 -9.97 27.21 -18.47
C ALA A 31 -8.54 26.66 -18.51
N LEU A 32 -7.58 27.34 -17.89
CA LEU A 32 -6.20 26.86 -17.76
C LEU A 32 -6.13 25.58 -16.94
N ALA A 33 -6.85 25.48 -15.82
CA ALA A 33 -6.90 24.28 -15.01
C ALA A 33 -7.50 23.08 -15.78
N LEU A 34 -8.55 23.31 -16.57
CA LEU A 34 -9.15 22.30 -17.45
C LEU A 34 -8.20 21.90 -18.58
N GLU A 35 -7.47 22.85 -19.17
CA GLU A 35 -6.49 22.57 -20.21
C GLU A 35 -5.31 21.78 -19.67
N LEU A 36 -4.77 22.14 -18.50
CA LEU A 36 -3.72 21.42 -17.80
C LEU A 36 -4.17 20.01 -17.42
N SER A 37 -5.38 19.87 -16.86
CA SER A 37 -5.94 18.55 -16.52
C SER A 37 -6.19 17.69 -17.77
N ALA A 38 -6.65 18.30 -18.87
CA ALA A 38 -6.82 17.59 -20.14
C ALA A 38 -5.46 17.24 -20.78
N ALA A 39 -4.44 18.08 -20.62
CA ALA A 39 -3.08 17.79 -21.07
C ALA A 39 -2.45 16.65 -20.26
N GLU A 40 -2.64 16.64 -18.94
CA GLU A 40 -2.24 15.56 -18.04
C GLU A 40 -2.94 14.24 -18.43
N ALA A 41 -4.27 14.26 -18.58
CA ALA A 41 -5.04 13.08 -19.00
C ALA A 41 -4.65 12.58 -20.41
N ARG A 42 -4.34 13.48 -21.35
CA ARG A 42 -3.80 13.10 -22.67
C ARG A 42 -2.41 12.51 -22.56
N GLY A 43 -1.57 13.05 -21.68
CA GLY A 43 -0.26 12.50 -21.37
C GLY A 43 -0.39 11.08 -20.84
N ASP A 44 -1.26 10.88 -19.85
CA ASP A 44 -1.54 9.57 -19.24
C ASP A 44 -2.05 8.54 -20.24
N ALA A 45 -2.88 8.94 -21.20
CA ALA A 45 -3.34 8.05 -22.28
C ALA A 45 -2.22 7.56 -23.22
N THR A 46 -1.08 8.25 -23.25
CA THR A 46 0.10 7.87 -24.05
C THR A 46 1.21 7.22 -23.25
N ARG A 47 1.06 7.12 -21.92
CA ARG A 47 2.05 6.46 -21.07
C ARG A 47 2.10 4.98 -21.40
N THR A 48 3.25 4.37 -21.12
CA THR A 48 3.34 2.92 -21.14
C THR A 48 2.71 2.37 -19.87
N LEU A 49 2.01 1.25 -19.96
CA LEU A 49 1.49 0.55 -18.77
C LEU A 49 2.60 0.19 -17.77
N ARG A 50 3.84 -0.01 -18.23
CA ARG A 50 5.00 -0.19 -17.35
C ARG A 50 5.46 1.16 -16.82
N LEU A 51 5.70 1.22 -15.51
CA LEU A 51 6.30 2.39 -14.88
C LEU A 51 7.74 2.60 -15.39
N PRO A 52 8.16 3.87 -15.60
CA PRO A 52 9.52 4.15 -16.01
C PRO A 52 10.51 3.81 -14.87
N GLN A 53 11.70 3.34 -15.24
CA GLN A 53 12.78 3.01 -14.29
C GLN A 53 13.53 4.29 -13.86
N GLU A 54 12.82 5.22 -13.22
CA GLU A 54 13.36 6.50 -12.76
C GLU A 54 12.77 6.92 -11.41
N GLY A 55 13.42 7.87 -10.73
CA GLY A 55 12.97 8.39 -9.44
C GLY A 55 12.81 7.28 -8.38
N ALA A 56 11.60 7.13 -7.83
CA ALA A 56 11.28 6.08 -6.87
C ALA A 56 11.44 4.67 -7.46
N ASN A 57 11.22 4.53 -8.77
CA ASN A 57 11.30 3.27 -9.51
C ASN A 57 12.67 3.07 -10.17
N SER A 58 13.69 3.85 -9.79
CA SER A 58 15.05 3.79 -10.36
C SER A 58 15.79 2.50 -10.06
N GLU A 59 15.23 1.61 -9.23
CA GLU A 59 15.87 0.38 -8.78
C GLU A 59 17.23 0.66 -8.10
N THR A 60 17.38 1.84 -7.50
CA THR A 60 18.58 2.20 -6.75
C THR A 60 18.48 1.64 -5.33
N PRO A 61 19.38 0.73 -4.92
CA PRO A 61 19.42 0.21 -3.55
C PRO A 61 19.61 1.32 -2.53
N LYS A 62 18.79 1.34 -1.47
CA LYS A 62 18.95 2.23 -0.33
C LYS A 62 19.37 1.44 0.91
N PRO A 63 20.45 1.84 1.60
CA PRO A 63 20.79 1.22 2.87
C PRO A 63 19.67 1.42 3.90
N ARG A 64 19.26 0.38 4.62
CA ARG A 64 18.25 0.48 5.69
C ARG A 64 18.61 1.55 6.73
N THR A 65 19.90 1.70 7.03
CA THR A 65 20.46 2.70 7.96
C THR A 65 20.31 4.15 7.48
N SER A 66 19.98 4.39 6.21
CA SER A 66 19.73 5.72 5.66
C SER A 66 18.27 6.20 5.79
N LEU A 67 17.39 5.32 6.29
CA LEU A 67 15.95 5.58 6.44
C LEU A 67 15.59 5.85 7.90
N ALA A 68 14.35 6.25 8.15
CA ALA A 68 13.87 6.54 9.48
C ALA A 68 14.09 5.33 10.43
N PRO A 69 14.42 5.57 11.71
CA PRO A 69 14.55 4.49 12.68
C PRO A 69 13.22 3.76 12.85
N PRO A 70 13.24 2.51 13.34
CA PRO A 70 12.02 1.80 13.69
C PRO A 70 11.14 2.62 14.64
N LEU A 71 9.83 2.40 14.58
CA LEU A 71 8.90 2.98 15.54
C LEU A 71 9.30 2.52 16.96
N GLU A 72 9.74 3.45 17.81
CA GLU A 72 10.16 3.15 19.19
C GLU A 72 9.07 2.39 19.95
N HIS A 73 7.79 2.67 19.65
CA HIS A 73 6.63 2.00 20.22
C HIS A 73 6.66 0.48 20.08
N HIS A 74 6.99 -0.04 18.89
CA HIS A 74 7.05 -1.48 18.63
C HIS A 74 8.41 -2.10 18.94
N PHE A 75 9.42 -1.27 19.15
CA PHE A 75 10.81 -1.70 19.28
C PHE A 75 11.51 -0.96 20.40
N ALA A 76 10.87 -0.86 21.57
CA ALA A 76 11.41 -0.13 22.71
C ALA A 76 12.81 -0.65 23.11
N GLN A 77 13.03 -1.96 23.01
CA GLN A 77 14.32 -2.62 23.27
C GLN A 77 15.41 -2.27 22.23
N ARG A 78 15.02 -1.76 21.05
CA ARG A 78 15.93 -1.36 19.96
C ARG A 78 16.05 0.15 19.85
N LYS A 79 15.62 0.90 20.87
CA LYS A 79 15.71 2.37 20.89
C LYS A 79 17.10 2.84 20.49
N GLY A 80 17.16 3.70 19.47
CA GLY A 80 18.40 4.24 18.96
C GLY A 80 19.24 3.29 18.10
N HIS A 81 18.66 2.21 17.56
CA HIS A 81 19.36 1.30 16.66
C HIS A 81 18.53 0.98 15.41
N VAL A 82 19.21 0.64 14.31
CA VAL A 82 18.60 0.35 13.01
C VAL A 82 19.24 -0.90 12.42
N ALA A 83 18.45 -1.77 11.79
CA ALA A 83 18.96 -2.95 11.11
C ALA A 83 19.85 -2.57 9.91
N THR A 84 20.83 -3.42 9.60
CA THR A 84 21.67 -3.28 8.40
C THR A 84 21.00 -3.97 7.21
N GLY A 85 21.52 -3.70 6.01
CA GLY A 85 21.08 -4.27 4.74
C GLY A 85 20.35 -3.25 3.87
N VAL A 86 19.51 -3.73 2.95
CA VAL A 86 19.11 -2.99 1.75
C VAL A 86 17.60 -2.99 1.53
N LEU A 87 17.07 -1.83 1.20
CA LEU A 87 15.72 -1.70 0.64
C LEU A 87 15.83 -1.28 -0.82
N LEU A 88 15.06 -1.94 -1.66
CA LEU A 88 15.02 -1.69 -3.09
C LEU A 88 13.57 -1.44 -3.50
N GLU A 89 13.31 -0.34 -4.18
CA GLU A 89 11.99 -0.03 -4.76
C GLU A 89 12.05 -0.23 -6.27
N VAL A 90 11.15 -1.05 -6.80
CA VAL A 90 11.11 -1.43 -8.22
C VAL A 90 9.74 -1.12 -8.81
N GLY A 91 9.71 -0.46 -9.97
CA GLY A 91 8.46 -0.22 -10.68
C GLY A 91 7.91 -1.50 -11.32
N ALA A 92 6.58 -1.69 -11.26
CA ALA A 92 5.85 -2.71 -11.99
C ALA A 92 4.94 -2.08 -13.06
N LEU A 93 3.67 -2.47 -13.09
CA LEU A 93 2.65 -1.86 -13.94
C LEU A 93 1.95 -0.73 -13.18
N ASP A 94 1.69 0.37 -13.87
CA ASP A 94 0.96 1.51 -13.33
C ASP A 94 -0.50 1.13 -13.11
N GLN A 95 -0.93 1.11 -11.85
CA GLN A 95 -2.30 0.73 -11.47
C GLN A 95 -3.36 1.76 -11.91
N PHE A 96 -2.95 2.98 -12.28
CA PHE A 96 -3.86 4.03 -12.74
C PHE A 96 -3.96 4.11 -14.27
N HIS A 97 -3.23 3.25 -14.98
CA HIS A 97 -3.26 3.24 -16.43
C HIS A 97 -4.65 2.89 -16.99
N MET A 98 -5.04 3.50 -18.10
CA MET A 98 -6.35 3.26 -18.74
C MET A 98 -6.57 1.82 -19.23
N ASP A 99 -5.51 1.04 -19.32
CA ASP A 99 -5.55 -0.39 -19.68
C ASP A 99 -6.38 -1.23 -18.71
N TRP A 100 -6.60 -0.71 -17.50
CA TRP A 100 -7.43 -1.32 -16.47
C TRP A 100 -8.92 -0.95 -16.59
N GLU A 101 -9.28 0.11 -17.33
CA GLU A 101 -10.66 0.59 -17.45
C GLU A 101 -11.66 -0.49 -17.90
N PRO A 102 -11.35 -1.37 -18.87
CA PRO A 102 -12.28 -2.43 -19.24
C PRO A 102 -12.63 -3.35 -18.07
N LEU A 103 -11.66 -3.70 -17.23
CA LEU A 103 -11.89 -4.54 -16.05
C LEU A 103 -12.61 -3.76 -14.95
N ILE A 104 -12.22 -2.51 -14.69
CA ILE A 104 -12.88 -1.62 -13.72
C ILE A 104 -14.36 -1.46 -14.07
N HIS A 105 -14.70 -1.23 -15.34
CA HIS A 105 -16.09 -1.15 -15.81
C HIS A 105 -16.82 -2.48 -15.71
N LYS A 106 -16.16 -3.60 -16.07
CA LYS A 106 -16.75 -4.94 -16.02
C LYS A 106 -17.22 -5.31 -14.60
N TYR A 107 -16.39 -5.07 -13.59
CA TYR A 107 -16.69 -5.42 -12.20
C TYR A 107 -17.28 -4.27 -11.38
N GLY A 108 -17.36 -3.07 -11.94
CA GLY A 108 -17.95 -1.92 -11.26
C GLY A 108 -17.19 -1.49 -10.00
N THR A 109 -15.88 -1.69 -9.96
CA THR A 109 -15.01 -1.33 -8.81
C THR A 109 -14.53 0.13 -8.91
N ALA A 110 -13.89 0.63 -7.86
CA ALA A 110 -13.14 1.89 -7.91
C ALA A 110 -11.96 1.83 -8.89
N SER A 111 -11.52 3.00 -9.37
CA SER A 111 -10.39 3.13 -10.30
C SER A 111 -9.01 2.82 -9.68
N SER A 112 -8.87 2.95 -8.36
CA SER A 112 -7.67 2.49 -7.65
C SER A 112 -7.80 1.00 -7.41
N ILE A 113 -7.02 0.20 -8.16
CA ILE A 113 -7.10 -1.27 -8.18
C ILE A 113 -5.97 -1.94 -7.39
N CYS A 114 -5.30 -1.20 -6.49
CA CYS A 114 -4.12 -1.65 -5.77
C CYS A 114 -4.28 -3.00 -5.06
N GLY A 115 -5.42 -3.28 -4.43
CA GLY A 115 -5.67 -4.56 -3.75
C GLY A 115 -5.63 -5.75 -4.71
N TYR A 116 -6.27 -5.63 -5.87
CA TYR A 116 -6.27 -6.68 -6.91
C TYR A 116 -4.87 -6.88 -7.51
N VAL A 117 -4.15 -5.77 -7.75
CA VAL A 117 -2.76 -5.78 -8.23
C VAL A 117 -1.84 -6.46 -7.21
N THR A 118 -2.00 -6.17 -5.92
CA THR A 118 -1.24 -6.82 -4.85
C THR A 118 -1.51 -8.32 -4.79
N ALA A 119 -2.78 -8.75 -4.78
CA ALA A 119 -3.13 -10.17 -4.77
C ALA A 119 -2.56 -10.93 -5.99
N ALA A 120 -2.66 -10.34 -7.18
CA ALA A 120 -2.06 -10.87 -8.39
C ALA A 120 -0.53 -10.96 -8.29
N THR A 121 0.13 -9.92 -7.77
CA THR A 121 1.58 -9.88 -7.59
C THR A 121 2.05 -10.99 -6.64
N ILE A 122 1.40 -11.17 -5.49
CA ILE A 122 1.74 -12.24 -4.53
C ILE A 122 1.64 -13.60 -5.18
N LYS A 123 0.55 -13.89 -5.90
CA LYS A 123 0.38 -15.16 -6.62
C LYS A 123 1.54 -15.42 -7.59
N LEU A 124 1.91 -14.41 -8.38
CA LEU A 124 2.99 -14.52 -9.37
C LEU A 124 4.36 -14.66 -8.71
N LEU A 125 4.61 -13.93 -7.61
CA LEU A 125 5.85 -14.07 -6.85
C LEU A 125 5.98 -15.47 -6.25
N CYS A 126 4.96 -15.99 -5.58
CA CYS A 126 5.00 -17.34 -5.00
C CYS A 126 5.26 -18.42 -6.07
N ALA A 127 4.62 -18.30 -7.24
CA ALA A 127 4.89 -19.20 -8.37
C ALA A 127 6.34 -19.10 -8.84
N ALA A 128 6.88 -17.89 -9.00
CA ALA A 128 8.26 -17.66 -9.44
C ALA A 128 9.29 -18.11 -8.40
N ILE A 129 8.98 -17.96 -7.11
CA ILE A 129 9.80 -18.46 -5.99
C ILE A 129 9.86 -19.99 -6.04
N THR A 130 8.71 -20.65 -6.16
CA THR A 130 8.61 -22.12 -6.27
C THR A 130 9.38 -22.65 -7.49
N GLU A 131 9.30 -21.95 -8.63
CA GLU A 131 10.07 -22.29 -9.85
C GLU A 131 11.58 -22.09 -9.64
N ALA A 132 11.98 -21.10 -8.84
CA ALA A 132 13.38 -20.78 -8.58
C ALA A 132 14.04 -21.73 -7.57
N THR A 133 13.29 -22.25 -6.60
CA THR A 133 13.79 -23.18 -5.57
C THR A 133 13.90 -24.63 -6.05
N GLY A 134 13.36 -24.94 -7.24
CA GLY A 134 13.61 -26.21 -7.92
C GLY A 134 12.83 -27.41 -7.39
N GLU A 135 11.74 -27.19 -6.65
CA GLU A 135 10.92 -28.26 -6.06
C GLU A 135 9.93 -28.92 -7.03
N GLY A 136 9.99 -28.59 -8.33
CA GLY A 136 9.29 -29.35 -9.37
C GLY A 136 9.90 -30.75 -9.56
N GLU A 137 9.11 -31.73 -10.03
CA GLU A 137 9.37 -33.19 -10.12
C GLU A 137 10.60 -33.64 -10.96
N GLY A 138 11.64 -32.83 -11.10
CA GLY A 138 12.90 -33.13 -11.78
C GLY A 138 14.11 -32.43 -11.17
N ALA A 139 14.12 -32.25 -9.84
CA ALA A 139 15.21 -31.63 -9.08
C ALA A 139 16.55 -32.38 -9.30
N ALA A 140 17.30 -31.99 -10.33
CA ALA A 140 18.75 -32.15 -10.32
C ALA A 140 19.25 -31.40 -9.07
N ALA A 141 20.04 -32.11 -8.26
CA ALA A 141 20.53 -31.72 -6.94
C ALA A 141 20.60 -30.21 -6.76
N ALA A 142 19.97 -29.71 -5.70
CA ALA A 142 20.02 -28.34 -5.21
C ALA A 142 21.47 -27.83 -5.16
N GLU A 143 21.96 -27.37 -6.30
CA GLU A 143 23.12 -26.54 -6.40
C GLU A 143 22.64 -25.25 -5.74
N THR A 144 23.11 -25.02 -4.51
CA THR A 144 22.90 -23.78 -3.76
C THR A 144 22.90 -22.64 -4.75
N VAL A 145 21.72 -22.07 -5.00
CA VAL A 145 21.56 -21.11 -6.09
C VAL A 145 22.34 -19.87 -5.64
N GLU A 146 23.63 -19.82 -5.97
CA GLU A 146 24.51 -18.68 -5.72
C GLU A 146 24.08 -17.59 -6.70
N VAL A 147 22.99 -16.91 -6.36
CA VAL A 147 22.38 -15.97 -7.29
C VAL A 147 23.05 -14.60 -7.17
N GLU A 148 23.48 -14.04 -8.30
CA GLU A 148 23.56 -12.58 -8.42
C GLU A 148 22.17 -12.01 -8.10
N SER A 149 22.03 -11.31 -6.97
CA SER A 149 20.73 -10.88 -6.41
C SER A 149 19.82 -10.20 -7.45
N LEU A 150 20.40 -9.42 -8.36
CA LEU A 150 19.66 -8.72 -9.42
C LEU A 150 19.05 -9.65 -10.49
N ARG A 151 19.65 -10.82 -10.74
CA ARG A 151 19.08 -11.83 -11.67
C ARG A 151 17.85 -12.51 -11.06
N VAL A 152 17.88 -12.82 -9.76
CA VAL A 152 16.68 -13.30 -9.04
C VAL A 152 15.60 -12.24 -9.06
N VAL A 153 15.92 -11.00 -8.73
CA VAL A 153 14.95 -9.89 -8.80
C VAL A 153 14.33 -9.81 -10.20
N SER A 154 15.15 -9.81 -11.25
CA SER A 154 14.65 -9.77 -12.63
C SER A 154 13.78 -10.97 -13.00
N ARG A 155 14.13 -12.18 -12.55
CA ARG A 155 13.36 -13.41 -12.79
C ARG A 155 12.00 -13.37 -12.07
N LEU A 156 12.00 -12.98 -10.79
CA LEU A 156 10.79 -12.87 -9.98
C LEU A 156 9.85 -11.77 -10.52
N LEU A 157 10.40 -10.68 -11.05
CA LEU A 157 9.61 -9.59 -11.61
C LEU A 157 9.15 -9.81 -13.06
N ARG A 158 9.61 -10.87 -13.74
CA ARG A 158 9.30 -11.14 -15.15
C ARG A 158 7.80 -11.10 -15.42
N ASP A 159 7.05 -11.87 -14.65
CA ASP A 159 5.62 -12.05 -14.87
C ASP A 159 4.80 -10.91 -14.24
N VAL A 160 5.28 -10.35 -13.12
CA VAL A 160 4.71 -9.13 -12.51
C VAL A 160 4.77 -7.93 -13.46
N ARG A 161 5.81 -7.84 -14.30
CA ARG A 161 5.98 -6.80 -15.33
C ARG A 161 5.37 -7.16 -16.68
N ASN A 162 4.70 -8.31 -16.80
CA ASN A 162 4.05 -8.74 -18.03
C ASN A 162 2.57 -8.31 -18.03
N PRO A 163 2.16 -7.35 -18.89
CA PRO A 163 0.78 -6.88 -18.96
C PRO A 163 -0.27 -7.99 -19.11
N ASP A 164 -0.02 -8.98 -19.96
CA ASP A 164 -1.03 -9.99 -20.31
C ASP A 164 -1.24 -10.97 -19.14
N VAL A 165 -0.13 -11.39 -18.52
CA VAL A 165 -0.18 -12.24 -17.33
C VAL A 165 -0.84 -11.48 -16.18
N MET A 166 -0.41 -10.26 -15.91
CA MET A 166 -0.92 -9.46 -14.81
C MET A 166 -2.41 -9.13 -14.97
N LYS A 167 -2.87 -8.77 -16.17
CA LYS A 167 -4.29 -8.49 -16.45
C LYS A 167 -5.17 -9.70 -16.16
N ARG A 168 -4.75 -10.90 -16.55
CA ARG A 168 -5.49 -12.14 -16.25
C ARG A 168 -5.61 -12.40 -14.76
N GLU A 169 -4.52 -12.23 -14.01
CA GLU A 169 -4.53 -12.48 -12.57
C GLU A 169 -5.32 -11.40 -11.79
N VAL A 170 -5.24 -10.13 -12.23
CA VAL A 170 -6.06 -9.03 -11.69
C VAL A 170 -7.55 -9.25 -11.99
N GLU A 171 -7.90 -9.67 -13.20
CA GLU A 171 -9.28 -10.01 -13.55
C GLU A 171 -9.85 -11.13 -12.68
N ALA A 172 -9.04 -12.16 -12.40
CA ALA A 172 -9.43 -13.26 -11.51
C ALA A 172 -9.66 -12.77 -10.07
N ALA A 173 -8.79 -11.90 -9.55
CA ALA A 173 -8.97 -11.30 -8.23
C ALA A 173 -10.22 -10.40 -8.15
N MET A 174 -10.48 -9.59 -9.18
CA MET A 174 -11.69 -8.76 -9.25
C MET A 174 -12.96 -9.59 -9.29
N ALA A 175 -12.98 -10.69 -10.05
CA ALA A 175 -14.13 -11.58 -10.11
C ALA A 175 -14.46 -12.22 -8.75
N GLU A 176 -13.45 -12.60 -7.98
CA GLU A 176 -13.61 -13.24 -6.67
C GLU A 176 -14.15 -12.25 -5.62
N VAL A 177 -13.62 -11.03 -5.56
CA VAL A 177 -14.15 -9.97 -4.69
C VAL A 177 -15.56 -9.59 -5.10
N ASP A 178 -15.84 -9.44 -6.39
CA ASP A 178 -17.18 -9.10 -6.88
C ASP A 178 -18.20 -10.18 -6.48
N ALA A 179 -17.84 -11.47 -6.63
CA ALA A 179 -18.68 -12.58 -6.21
C ALA A 179 -18.95 -12.56 -4.69
N SER A 180 -17.92 -12.28 -3.88
CA SER A 180 -18.05 -12.13 -2.42
C SER A 180 -19.01 -11.00 -2.06
N ARG A 181 -18.82 -9.80 -2.63
CA ARG A 181 -19.69 -8.64 -2.41
C ARG A 181 -21.13 -8.88 -2.84
N VAL A 182 -21.34 -9.54 -3.98
CA VAL A 182 -22.68 -9.91 -4.45
C VAL A 182 -23.36 -10.88 -3.48
N THR A 183 -22.60 -11.85 -2.95
CA THR A 183 -23.10 -12.79 -1.93
C THR A 183 -23.51 -12.05 -0.66
N TRP A 184 -22.65 -11.18 -0.13
CA TRP A 184 -22.96 -10.37 1.04
C TRP A 184 -24.22 -9.52 0.86
N ILE A 185 -24.37 -8.88 -0.30
CA ILE A 185 -25.56 -8.09 -0.64
C ILE A 185 -26.84 -8.94 -0.63
N GLN A 186 -26.77 -10.19 -1.12
CA GLN A 186 -27.91 -11.10 -1.14
C GLN A 186 -28.27 -11.60 0.27
N GLU A 187 -27.29 -11.79 1.13
CA GLU A 187 -27.47 -12.25 2.51
C GLU A 187 -28.00 -11.15 3.45
N HIS A 188 -27.86 -9.88 3.07
CA HIS A 188 -28.25 -8.72 3.88
C HIS A 188 -29.28 -7.81 3.17
N PRO A 189 -30.46 -8.33 2.78
CA PRO A 189 -31.47 -7.55 2.05
C PRO A 189 -31.98 -6.32 2.83
N GLU A 190 -31.86 -6.32 4.15
CA GLU A 190 -32.19 -5.18 5.01
C GLU A 190 -31.25 -3.98 4.84
N LEU A 191 -30.01 -4.21 4.40
CA LEU A 191 -29.03 -3.17 4.10
C LEU A 191 -29.07 -2.75 2.62
N PHE A 192 -29.48 -3.66 1.74
CA PHE A 192 -29.46 -3.48 0.28
C PHE A 192 -30.85 -3.71 -0.32
N LEU A 193 -31.77 -2.78 -0.08
CA LEU A 193 -33.09 -2.78 -0.70
C LEU A 193 -32.94 -2.84 -2.22
N ASP A 194 -33.49 -3.87 -2.87
CA ASP A 194 -33.36 -4.17 -4.31
C ASP A 194 -32.00 -4.76 -4.74
N GLY A 195 -31.22 -5.29 -3.80
CA GLY A 195 -30.02 -6.10 -4.06
C GLY A 195 -28.88 -5.33 -4.73
N ALA A 196 -28.11 -6.01 -5.57
CA ALA A 196 -26.86 -5.48 -6.15
C ALA A 196 -27.07 -4.29 -7.10
N GLU A 197 -28.26 -4.16 -7.69
CA GLU A 197 -28.61 -3.07 -8.60
C GLU A 197 -29.07 -1.79 -7.90
N SER A 198 -29.34 -1.88 -6.59
CA SER A 198 -29.66 -0.73 -5.75
C SER A 198 -28.51 0.26 -5.67
N VAL A 199 -28.81 1.49 -5.25
CA VAL A 199 -27.77 2.51 -5.03
C VAL A 199 -26.77 2.05 -3.95
N ALA A 200 -27.26 1.43 -2.87
CA ALA A 200 -26.42 0.90 -1.81
C ALA A 200 -25.53 -0.25 -2.30
N GLY A 201 -26.10 -1.20 -3.06
CA GLY A 201 -25.37 -2.33 -3.63
C GLY A 201 -24.29 -1.88 -4.61
N LYS A 202 -24.61 -0.94 -5.50
CA LYS A 202 -23.64 -0.32 -6.42
C LYS A 202 -22.54 0.43 -5.67
N ASN A 203 -22.87 1.15 -4.60
CA ASN A 203 -21.86 1.85 -3.79
C ASN A 203 -20.93 0.88 -3.06
N HIS A 204 -21.47 -0.21 -2.51
CA HIS A 204 -20.68 -1.26 -1.87
C HIS A 204 -19.74 -1.94 -2.87
N ARG A 205 -20.24 -2.33 -4.05
CA ARG A 205 -19.41 -2.91 -5.14
C ARG A 205 -18.33 -1.97 -5.67
N ARG A 206 -18.58 -0.65 -5.64
CA ARG A 206 -17.61 0.39 -6.02
C ARG A 206 -16.58 0.72 -4.95
N GLY A 207 -16.70 0.15 -3.75
CA GLY A 207 -15.73 0.34 -2.67
C GLY A 207 -14.31 -0.07 -3.10
N TRP A 208 -13.29 0.53 -2.48
CA TRP A 208 -11.95 -0.04 -2.55
C TRP A 208 -11.93 -1.42 -1.91
N VAL A 209 -10.95 -2.25 -2.29
CA VAL A 209 -10.73 -3.52 -1.60
C VAL A 209 -10.40 -3.22 -0.14
N ALA A 210 -11.07 -3.87 0.80
CA ALA A 210 -10.79 -3.78 2.22
C ALA A 210 -9.70 -4.78 2.64
N ASN A 211 -9.11 -4.60 3.83
CA ASN A 211 -8.07 -5.49 4.34
C ASN A 211 -8.53 -6.95 4.42
N TYR A 212 -9.75 -7.18 4.92
CA TYR A 212 -10.31 -8.53 5.03
C TYR A 212 -10.55 -9.16 3.65
N GLU A 213 -10.93 -8.37 2.63
CA GLU A 213 -11.13 -8.89 1.27
C GLU A 213 -9.80 -9.28 0.63
N LEU A 214 -8.74 -8.48 0.85
CA LEU A 214 -7.40 -8.85 0.41
C LEU A 214 -6.89 -10.09 1.17
N SER A 215 -7.12 -10.18 2.48
CA SER A 215 -6.81 -11.37 3.27
C SER A 215 -7.53 -12.61 2.72
N ASP A 216 -8.83 -12.54 2.47
CA ASP A 216 -9.61 -13.66 1.92
C ASP A 216 -9.08 -14.09 0.53
N LEU A 217 -8.73 -13.14 -0.35
CA LEU A 217 -8.08 -13.43 -1.63
C LEU A 217 -6.74 -14.17 -1.43
N LEU A 218 -5.88 -13.64 -0.57
CA LEU A 218 -4.56 -14.20 -0.29
C LEU A 218 -4.69 -15.60 0.33
N LYS A 219 -5.68 -15.80 1.21
CA LYS A 219 -6.01 -17.10 1.80
C LYS A 219 -6.38 -18.12 0.74
N THR A 220 -7.30 -17.79 -0.18
CA THR A 220 -7.63 -18.66 -1.32
C THR A 220 -6.38 -19.03 -2.12
N ARG A 221 -5.47 -18.07 -2.35
CA ARG A 221 -4.22 -18.35 -3.08
C ARG A 221 -3.29 -19.28 -2.29
N ALA A 222 -3.11 -19.07 -0.99
CA ALA A 222 -2.29 -19.91 -0.13
C ALA A 222 -2.81 -21.36 -0.08
N SER A 223 -4.13 -21.55 0.08
CA SER A 223 -4.73 -22.89 0.10
C SER A 223 -4.63 -23.62 -1.25
N ALA A 224 -4.51 -22.89 -2.36
CA ALA A 224 -4.31 -23.46 -3.69
C ALA A 224 -2.83 -23.72 -4.05
N MET A 225 -1.89 -23.24 -3.24
CA MET A 225 -0.46 -23.49 -3.45
C MET A 225 -0.05 -24.88 -2.95
N PRO A 226 0.94 -25.54 -3.57
CA PRO A 226 1.51 -26.74 -3.00
C PRO A 226 2.15 -26.41 -1.66
N VAL A 227 2.04 -27.28 -0.66
CA VAL A 227 2.62 -27.10 0.69
C VAL A 227 4.11 -26.71 0.65
N THR A 228 4.82 -27.17 -0.38
CA THR A 228 6.24 -26.88 -0.57
C THR A 228 6.53 -25.43 -0.99
N ALA A 229 5.54 -24.70 -1.51
CA ALA A 229 5.68 -23.28 -1.87
C ALA A 229 5.98 -22.36 -0.66
N GLY A 230 5.92 -22.90 0.56
CA GLY A 230 6.31 -22.21 1.79
C GLY A 230 5.21 -21.28 2.30
N CYS A 231 5.60 -20.11 2.77
CA CYS A 231 4.68 -19.13 3.34
C CYS A 231 4.99 -17.71 2.86
N PHE A 232 3.97 -16.86 2.93
CA PHE A 232 4.08 -15.44 2.63
C PHE A 232 3.31 -14.63 3.68
N ASP A 233 3.61 -13.34 3.75
CA ASP A 233 3.08 -12.47 4.79
C ASP A 233 2.17 -11.38 4.20
N PHE A 234 1.24 -10.88 5.00
CA PHE A 234 0.52 -9.63 4.75
C PHE A 234 0.68 -8.72 5.97
N VAL A 235 1.37 -7.60 5.78
CA VAL A 235 1.55 -6.60 6.82
C VAL A 235 0.38 -5.65 6.81
N ARG A 236 -0.43 -5.69 7.86
CA ARG A 236 -1.68 -4.93 7.98
C ARG A 236 -1.51 -3.72 8.87
N HIS A 237 -2.15 -2.61 8.50
CA HIS A 237 -2.41 -1.54 9.45
C HIS A 237 -3.55 -1.99 10.36
N ASN A 238 -3.38 -1.80 11.67
CA ASN A 238 -4.45 -2.07 12.63
C ASN A 238 -5.58 -1.04 12.45
N GLN A 239 -6.74 -1.53 12.03
CA GLN A 239 -7.96 -0.76 11.80
C GLN A 239 -8.91 -0.79 13.00
N PHE A 240 -8.61 -1.55 14.05
CA PHE A 240 -9.43 -1.63 15.25
C PHE A 240 -9.74 -0.26 15.89
N PRO A 241 -8.79 0.69 15.99
CA PRO A 241 -9.09 2.05 16.46
C PRO A 241 -10.21 2.74 15.68
N GLU A 242 -10.38 2.38 14.40
CA GLU A 242 -11.32 3.00 13.46
C GLU A 242 -12.63 2.20 13.30
N VAL A 243 -12.81 1.12 14.06
CA VAL A 243 -14.00 0.24 14.00
C VAL A 243 -15.32 1.01 14.16
N GLY A 244 -15.32 2.16 14.83
CA GLY A 244 -16.46 3.07 14.95
C GLY A 244 -17.02 3.54 13.59
N HIS A 245 -16.15 3.73 12.60
CA HIS A 245 -16.49 4.28 11.28
C HIS A 245 -16.61 3.23 10.17
N ALA A 246 -16.24 1.98 10.47
CA ALA A 246 -16.30 0.86 9.55
C ALA A 246 -17.74 0.57 9.06
N THR A 247 -17.86 0.10 7.81
CA THR A 247 -19.12 -0.44 7.28
C THR A 247 -19.59 -1.64 8.11
N PRO A 248 -20.87 -2.06 8.03
CA PRO A 248 -21.36 -3.18 8.83
C PRO A 248 -20.55 -4.48 8.66
N ASP A 249 -20.15 -4.81 7.43
CA ASP A 249 -19.29 -5.96 7.11
C ASP A 249 -17.88 -5.81 7.68
N GLU A 250 -17.21 -4.69 7.40
CA GLU A 250 -15.86 -4.39 7.93
C GLU A 250 -15.85 -4.44 9.46
N ARG A 251 -16.87 -3.89 10.12
CA ARG A 251 -16.98 -3.87 11.58
C ARG A 251 -16.97 -5.27 12.17
N VAL A 252 -17.71 -6.20 11.56
CA VAL A 252 -17.74 -7.61 12.00
C VAL A 252 -16.35 -8.22 11.90
N ARG A 253 -15.67 -8.05 10.75
CA ARG A 253 -14.33 -8.60 10.51
C ARG A 253 -13.28 -7.96 11.43
N ILE A 254 -13.20 -6.63 11.49
CA ILE A 254 -12.25 -5.88 12.34
C ILE A 254 -12.42 -6.27 13.82
N THR A 255 -13.65 -6.39 14.30
CA THR A 255 -13.89 -6.78 15.70
C THR A 255 -13.44 -8.21 15.98
N ALA A 256 -13.66 -9.13 15.05
CA ALA A 256 -13.29 -10.54 15.21
C ALA A 256 -11.77 -10.77 15.09
N GLU A 257 -11.13 -10.09 14.14
CA GLU A 257 -9.73 -10.34 13.76
C GLU A 257 -8.74 -9.43 14.50
N GLU A 258 -9.08 -8.15 14.64
CA GLU A 258 -8.09 -7.12 14.99
C GLU A 258 -8.20 -6.59 16.42
N ALA A 259 -9.31 -6.87 17.12
CA ALA A 259 -9.54 -6.38 18.49
C ALA A 259 -8.42 -6.73 19.49
N ARG A 260 -7.74 -7.87 19.28
CA ARG A 260 -6.60 -8.30 20.10
C ARG A 260 -5.37 -7.39 19.98
N PHE A 261 -5.25 -6.62 18.91
CA PHE A 261 -4.14 -5.69 18.68
C PHE A 261 -4.40 -4.29 19.27
N GLY A 262 -5.59 -4.07 19.84
CA GLY A 262 -5.92 -2.89 20.62
C GLY A 262 -5.88 -1.57 19.85
N GLY A 263 -5.66 -0.48 20.58
CA GLY A 263 -5.70 0.90 20.11
C GLY A 263 -7.08 1.54 20.20
N ALA A 264 -7.11 2.86 20.18
CA ALA A 264 -8.34 3.64 20.30
C ALA A 264 -8.30 4.91 19.44
N ALA A 265 -9.45 5.30 18.90
CA ALA A 265 -9.63 6.64 18.34
C ALA A 265 -10.08 7.61 19.44
N SER A 266 -9.46 8.78 19.47
CA SER A 266 -9.74 9.86 20.42
C SER A 266 -9.98 11.19 19.70
N GLY A 267 -10.49 12.17 20.45
CA GLY A 267 -10.85 13.49 19.96
C GLY A 267 -12.28 13.59 19.37
N PRO A 268 -12.77 14.81 19.10
CA PRO A 268 -14.17 15.06 18.71
C PRO A 268 -14.62 14.39 17.41
N ALA A 269 -13.68 13.98 16.57
CA ALA A 269 -13.93 13.33 15.29
C ALA A 269 -13.31 11.92 15.21
N GLY A 270 -12.65 11.44 16.27
CA GLY A 270 -11.92 10.17 16.23
C GLY A 270 -10.68 10.19 15.34
N ASN A 271 -10.08 11.38 15.13
CA ASN A 271 -8.99 11.57 14.18
C ASN A 271 -7.61 11.35 14.81
N GLU A 272 -7.55 11.19 16.13
CA GLU A 272 -6.32 10.96 16.88
C GLU A 272 -6.30 9.50 17.35
N LEU A 273 -5.50 8.68 16.66
CA LEU A 273 -5.30 7.29 17.04
C LEU A 273 -4.24 7.20 18.13
N THR A 274 -4.58 6.53 19.23
CA THR A 274 -3.68 6.28 20.36
C THR A 274 -3.48 4.79 20.53
N PHE A 275 -2.24 4.38 20.75
CA PHE A 275 -1.83 2.99 20.97
C PHE A 275 -1.10 2.91 22.31
N GLY A 276 -1.58 2.05 23.21
CA GLY A 276 -0.93 1.74 24.49
C GLY A 276 0.19 0.73 24.34
N ASP A 277 0.91 0.43 25.43
CA ASP A 277 2.14 -0.38 25.45
C ASP A 277 2.00 -1.80 24.84
N ASN A 278 0.79 -2.36 24.80
CA ASN A 278 0.52 -3.68 24.22
C ASN A 278 -0.28 -3.62 22.91
N ASP A 279 -0.59 -2.40 22.44
CA ASP A 279 -1.32 -2.21 21.19
C ASP A 279 -0.33 -2.17 20.03
N SER A 280 -0.74 -2.73 18.89
CA SER A 280 0.09 -2.77 17.68
C SER A 280 -0.49 -1.84 16.61
N VAL A 281 0.32 -0.93 16.05
CA VAL A 281 -0.04 -0.14 14.86
C VAL A 281 -0.04 -1.02 13.61
N PHE A 282 0.87 -2.00 13.57
CA PHE A 282 1.02 -2.96 12.47
C PHE A 282 1.09 -4.37 13.04
N PHE A 283 0.53 -5.32 12.31
CA PHE A 283 0.63 -6.75 12.64
C PHE A 283 0.86 -7.55 11.35
N VAL A 284 1.30 -8.80 11.50
CA VAL A 284 1.54 -9.69 10.35
C VAL A 284 0.48 -10.77 10.32
N GLU A 285 -0.24 -10.85 9.20
CA GLU A 285 -1.03 -12.04 8.88
C GLU A 285 -0.20 -12.98 8.01
N ARG A 286 0.06 -14.18 8.51
CA ARG A 286 0.87 -15.19 7.83
C ARG A 286 -0.01 -16.22 7.14
N PHE A 287 0.39 -16.56 5.92
CA PHE A 287 -0.27 -17.52 5.05
C PHE A 287 0.67 -18.69 4.81
N GLU A 288 0.28 -19.88 5.27
CA GLU A 288 1.01 -21.11 5.00
C GLU A 288 0.39 -21.83 3.80
N ALA A 289 1.22 -22.31 2.88
CA ALA A 289 0.73 -23.02 1.71
C ALA A 289 -0.02 -24.30 2.13
N GLY A 290 -1.22 -24.48 1.58
CA GLY A 290 -2.11 -25.59 1.92
C GLY A 290 -2.83 -25.46 3.27
N ALA A 291 -2.59 -24.40 4.06
CA ALA A 291 -3.36 -24.17 5.28
C ALA A 291 -4.78 -23.66 4.98
N GLU A 292 -5.74 -24.08 5.80
CA GLU A 292 -7.13 -23.61 5.76
C GLU A 292 -7.35 -22.35 6.61
N GLU A 293 -6.41 -22.02 7.50
CA GLU A 293 -6.47 -20.87 8.39
C GLU A 293 -5.19 -20.04 8.29
N THR A 294 -5.32 -18.74 8.49
CA THR A 294 -4.21 -17.80 8.55
C THR A 294 -3.89 -17.49 10.02
N VAL A 295 -2.65 -17.08 10.29
CA VAL A 295 -2.24 -16.74 11.65
C VAL A 295 -1.92 -15.26 11.71
N MET A 296 -2.62 -14.52 12.58
CA MET A 296 -2.37 -13.11 12.83
C MET A 296 -1.46 -12.94 14.04
N LEU A 297 -0.31 -12.32 13.83
CA LEU A 297 0.80 -12.25 14.77
C LEU A 297 1.11 -10.80 15.11
N SER A 298 1.26 -10.51 16.41
CA SER A 298 1.89 -9.28 16.87
C SER A 298 3.36 -9.26 16.43
N PRO A 299 4.04 -8.08 16.39
CA PRO A 299 5.47 -8.04 16.13
C PRO A 299 6.29 -8.99 17.02
N GLU A 300 5.97 -9.08 18.31
CA GLU A 300 6.66 -9.92 19.28
C GLU A 300 6.43 -11.41 18.99
N GLU A 301 5.19 -11.80 18.72
CA GLU A 301 4.83 -13.18 18.36
C GLU A 301 5.49 -13.60 17.04
N TYR A 302 5.51 -12.71 16.05
CA TYR A 302 6.18 -12.97 14.78
C TYR A 302 7.69 -13.17 14.97
N ILE A 303 8.35 -12.30 15.74
CA ILE A 303 9.79 -12.41 16.02
C ILE A 303 10.07 -13.70 16.79
N ALA A 304 9.27 -14.03 17.81
CA ALA A 304 9.43 -15.26 18.57
C ALA A 304 9.29 -16.50 17.67
N GLY A 305 8.26 -16.55 16.82
CA GLY A 305 8.06 -17.64 15.87
C GLY A 305 9.19 -17.74 14.83
N ALA A 306 9.68 -16.61 14.32
CA ALA A 306 10.82 -16.57 13.42
C ALA A 306 12.10 -17.11 14.07
N VAL A 307 12.33 -16.81 15.36
CA VAL A 307 13.46 -17.37 16.14
C VAL A 307 13.28 -18.87 16.38
N ASP A 308 12.07 -19.34 16.64
CA ASP A 308 11.82 -20.77 16.84
C ASP A 308 12.01 -21.56 15.53
N GLU A 309 11.53 -21.03 14.40
CA GLU A 309 11.85 -21.55 13.05
C GLU A 309 13.35 -21.58 12.82
N ALA A 310 14.05 -20.53 13.30
CA ALA A 310 15.49 -20.39 13.23
C ALA A 310 16.25 -21.51 13.92
N LEU A 311 15.84 -21.80 15.14
CA LEU A 311 16.47 -22.80 15.98
C LEU A 311 16.10 -24.22 15.52
N ALA A 312 14.88 -24.40 14.98
CA ALA A 312 14.40 -25.68 14.47
C ALA A 312 15.09 -26.10 13.17
N SER A 313 15.48 -25.17 12.30
CA SER A 313 16.16 -25.46 11.04
C SER A 313 17.66 -25.80 11.21
N SER A 314 18.02 -26.58 12.24
CA SER A 314 19.36 -26.80 12.82
C SER A 314 20.45 -27.38 11.90
N SER A 315 20.34 -27.28 10.58
CA SER A 315 21.44 -27.41 9.62
C SER A 315 22.04 -26.02 9.36
N ASP A 316 23.17 -25.74 10.02
CA ASP A 316 24.02 -24.53 9.91
C ASP A 316 23.44 -23.19 10.37
N ILE A 317 23.59 -22.97 11.68
CA ILE A 317 23.60 -21.83 12.63
C ILE A 317 23.65 -20.34 12.13
N TYR A 318 23.48 -20.03 10.85
CA TYR A 318 22.99 -18.72 10.35
C TYR A 318 21.98 -18.84 9.17
N GLY A 319 21.60 -20.07 8.80
CA GLY A 319 20.80 -20.42 7.61
C GLY A 319 19.30 -20.49 7.83
N VAL A 320 18.77 -19.57 8.63
CA VAL A 320 17.34 -19.53 8.94
C VAL A 320 16.68 -18.76 7.81
N VAL A 321 16.22 -19.57 6.88
CA VAL A 321 15.58 -19.25 5.61
C VAL A 321 16.42 -18.27 4.77
N GLU A 322 17.53 -18.77 4.20
CA GLU A 322 18.02 -18.22 2.92
C GLU A 322 16.99 -18.55 1.82
N GLY A 323 15.81 -17.94 1.90
CA GLY A 323 14.70 -18.19 1.02
C GLY A 323 14.00 -16.88 0.70
N VAL A 324 13.53 -16.77 -0.54
CA VAL A 324 12.75 -15.60 -0.96
C VAL A 324 11.36 -15.73 -0.35
N ARG A 325 10.88 -14.71 0.36
CA ARG A 325 9.51 -14.69 0.92
C ARG A 325 8.72 -13.54 0.35
N ALA A 326 7.56 -13.82 -0.24
CA ALA A 326 6.66 -12.78 -0.70
C ALA A 326 5.97 -12.08 0.47
N VAL A 327 5.63 -10.81 0.29
CA VAL A 327 4.93 -10.01 1.30
C VAL A 327 3.98 -9.02 0.65
N ALA A 328 2.76 -8.90 1.18
CA ALA A 328 1.82 -7.83 0.89
C ALA A 328 1.90 -6.73 1.98
N PHE A 329 1.63 -5.49 1.60
CA PHE A 329 1.62 -4.34 2.50
C PHE A 329 0.30 -3.58 2.41
N ASP A 330 -0.28 -3.23 3.56
CA ASP A 330 -1.32 -2.22 3.70
C ASP A 330 -0.68 -0.87 4.10
N LEU A 331 -0.52 0.02 3.13
CA LEU A 331 0.05 1.35 3.31
C LEU A 331 -1.02 2.36 3.75
N ASN A 332 -1.91 1.93 4.67
CA ASN A 332 -3.07 2.66 5.16
C ASN A 332 -4.11 2.93 4.04
N GLY A 333 -4.67 1.85 3.49
CA GLY A 333 -5.68 1.89 2.42
C GLY A 333 -5.10 1.92 1.00
N HIS A 334 -3.77 1.80 0.86
CA HIS A 334 -3.12 1.52 -0.42
C HIS A 334 -2.32 0.23 -0.32
N TYR A 335 -2.60 -0.73 -1.18
CA TYR A 335 -1.91 -2.01 -1.15
C TYR A 335 -0.69 -2.04 -2.06
N SER A 336 0.33 -2.75 -1.62
CA SER A 336 1.52 -3.06 -2.41
C SER A 336 2.00 -4.47 -2.12
N ALA A 337 2.96 -4.95 -2.90
CA ALA A 337 3.60 -6.24 -2.70
C ALA A 337 5.13 -6.08 -2.71
N GLY A 338 5.81 -7.12 -2.28
CA GLY A 338 7.26 -7.18 -2.26
C GLY A 338 7.74 -8.59 -1.97
N PHE A 339 9.04 -8.71 -1.79
CA PHE A 339 9.64 -9.93 -1.27
C PHE A 339 10.93 -9.64 -0.52
N THR A 340 11.25 -10.48 0.44
CA THR A 340 12.54 -10.47 1.13
C THR A 340 13.47 -11.49 0.49
N CYS A 341 14.76 -11.22 0.49
CA CYS A 341 15.81 -12.15 0.08
C CYS A 341 17.14 -11.79 0.77
N SER A 342 18.16 -12.64 0.57
CA SER A 342 19.54 -12.32 0.95
C SER A 342 20.39 -12.15 -0.31
N THR A 343 21.38 -11.25 -0.26
CA THR A 343 22.36 -11.11 -1.34
C THR A 343 23.40 -12.22 -1.28
N LYS A 344 24.19 -12.38 -2.35
CA LYS A 344 25.37 -13.26 -2.34
C LYS A 344 26.35 -12.98 -1.18
N GLY A 345 26.39 -11.74 -0.69
CA GLY A 345 27.22 -11.35 0.46
C GLY A 345 26.59 -11.66 1.82
N GLY A 346 25.39 -12.26 1.85
CA GLY A 346 24.60 -12.46 3.06
C GLY A 346 23.79 -11.24 3.50
N ASP A 347 23.90 -10.11 2.79
CA ASP A 347 23.17 -8.89 3.15
C ASP A 347 21.67 -9.12 2.99
N LYS A 348 20.89 -8.70 3.98
CA LYS A 348 19.44 -8.78 3.93
C LYS A 348 18.87 -7.72 2.99
N MET A 349 17.88 -8.10 2.19
CA MET A 349 17.26 -7.24 1.20
C MET A 349 15.73 -7.36 1.26
N LEU A 350 15.03 -6.22 1.25
CA LEU A 350 13.60 -6.15 0.99
C LEU A 350 13.39 -5.42 -0.35
N VAL A 351 12.71 -6.09 -1.26
CA VAL A 351 12.30 -5.53 -2.55
C VAL A 351 10.83 -5.15 -2.45
N PHE A 352 10.54 -3.86 -2.56
CA PHE A 352 9.20 -3.30 -2.61
C PHE A 352 8.80 -3.06 -4.08
N ILE A 353 7.65 -3.59 -4.50
CA ILE A 353 7.15 -3.50 -5.88
C ILE A 353 6.12 -2.39 -5.95
N ASN A 354 6.49 -1.27 -6.57
CA ASN A 354 5.63 -0.10 -6.69
C ASN A 354 4.76 -0.17 -7.95
N SER A 355 3.46 0.07 -7.78
CA SER A 355 2.47 0.18 -8.86
C SER A 355 2.07 1.64 -9.17
N THR A 356 2.82 2.62 -8.64
CA THR A 356 2.64 4.06 -8.86
C THR A 356 4.00 4.76 -9.10
N SER A 357 3.98 6.09 -9.24
CA SER A 357 5.20 6.91 -9.23
C SER A 357 5.58 7.49 -7.85
N GLY A 358 4.84 7.13 -6.78
CA GLY A 358 5.11 7.57 -5.41
C GLY A 358 6.40 6.95 -4.85
N THR A 359 6.90 7.43 -3.71
CA THR A 359 8.04 6.81 -3.01
C THR A 359 7.55 6.18 -1.70
N TYR A 360 7.79 4.88 -1.53
CA TYR A 360 7.28 4.14 -0.36
C TYR A 360 8.34 3.57 0.56
N LEU A 361 9.62 3.59 0.20
CA LEU A 361 10.68 3.11 1.11
C LEU A 361 10.74 3.89 2.43
N HIS A 362 10.28 5.14 2.46
CA HIS A 362 10.21 5.94 3.68
C HIS A 362 8.94 5.66 4.52
N SER A 363 8.05 4.81 4.04
CA SER A 363 6.83 4.44 4.77
C SER A 363 7.20 3.68 6.06
N PRO A 364 6.68 4.08 7.23
CA PRO A 364 6.96 3.41 8.49
C PRO A 364 6.70 1.91 8.46
N ILE A 365 5.65 1.44 7.77
CA ILE A 365 5.29 0.01 7.71
C ILE A 365 6.32 -0.82 6.92
N VAL A 366 6.92 -0.26 5.87
CA VAL A 366 7.95 -0.94 5.06
C VAL A 366 9.24 -1.09 5.87
N CYS A 367 9.66 -0.01 6.54
CA CYS A 367 10.81 -0.04 7.45
C CYS A 367 10.55 -0.97 8.65
N TRP A 368 9.34 -0.91 9.22
CA TRP A 368 8.93 -1.76 10.33
C TRP A 368 8.99 -3.23 9.95
N TYR A 369 8.42 -3.63 8.82
CA TYR A 369 8.43 -5.02 8.39
C TYR A 369 9.85 -5.53 8.12
N TYR A 370 10.70 -4.71 7.51
CA TYR A 370 12.12 -5.02 7.35
C TYR A 370 12.77 -5.37 8.70
N ASP A 371 12.53 -4.56 9.72
CA ASP A 371 13.12 -4.75 11.05
C ASP A 371 12.51 -5.95 11.80
N VAL A 372 11.26 -6.33 11.51
CA VAL A 372 10.60 -7.53 12.04
C VAL A 372 11.16 -8.80 11.38
N VAL A 373 11.24 -8.82 10.04
CA VAL A 373 11.62 -10.03 9.27
C VAL A 373 13.13 -10.30 9.29
N PHE A 374 13.94 -9.27 9.49
CA PHE A 374 15.38 -9.39 9.68
C PHE A 374 15.76 -8.93 11.09
N PRO A 375 15.41 -9.73 12.12
CA PRO A 375 15.74 -9.38 13.50
C PRO A 375 17.26 -9.36 13.67
N LEU A 376 17.73 -8.40 14.46
CA LEU A 376 19.16 -8.23 14.75
C LEU A 376 19.67 -9.45 15.53
N ALA A 377 20.63 -10.17 14.95
CA ALA A 377 21.24 -11.33 15.59
C ALA A 377 22.28 -10.89 16.63
N GLY A 378 21.83 -10.66 17.88
CA GLY A 378 22.70 -10.37 19.02
C GLY A 378 23.33 -8.97 19.00
N ALA A 379 23.97 -8.59 20.12
CA ALA A 379 24.46 -7.24 20.41
C ALA A 379 25.55 -6.69 19.46
N GLY A 380 25.96 -7.44 18.43
CA GLY A 380 27.05 -7.08 17.52
C GLY A 380 26.66 -6.34 16.24
N GLU A 381 25.38 -6.33 15.86
CA GLU A 381 24.89 -5.69 14.61
C GLU A 381 24.09 -4.40 14.84
N LEU A 382 24.19 -3.84 16.05
CA LEU A 382 23.52 -2.63 16.46
C LEU A 382 24.40 -1.40 16.15
N ILE A 383 24.05 -0.63 15.12
CA ILE A 383 24.67 0.68 14.88
C ILE A 383 23.84 1.75 15.61
N PRO A 384 24.45 2.58 16.49
CA PRO A 384 23.74 3.69 17.10
C PRO A 384 23.18 4.64 16.03
N ALA A 385 21.91 5.01 16.14
CA ALA A 385 21.26 5.95 15.23
C ALA A 385 21.96 7.32 15.18
N SER A 386 22.76 7.66 16.20
CA SER A 386 23.58 8.87 16.26
C SER A 386 24.95 8.76 15.55
N SER A 387 25.33 7.55 15.10
CA SER A 387 26.63 7.27 14.47
C SER A 387 26.61 7.38 12.94
N THR A 388 25.48 7.74 12.33
CA THR A 388 25.43 8.05 10.90
C THR A 388 26.12 9.39 10.62
N GLN A 389 27.46 9.42 10.68
CA GLN A 389 28.18 10.21 9.69
C GLN A 389 27.75 9.68 8.32
N PRO A 390 27.42 10.55 7.34
CA PRO A 390 27.15 10.09 5.99
C PRO A 390 28.33 9.21 5.55
N PRO A 391 28.08 8.04 4.94
CA PRO A 391 29.15 7.14 4.53
C PRO A 391 30.17 7.93 3.70
N SER A 392 31.43 7.92 4.14
CA SER A 392 32.54 8.39 3.32
C SER A 392 32.46 7.65 1.99
N ALA A 393 32.21 8.40 0.92
CA ALA A 393 31.82 7.90 -0.38
C ALA A 393 32.70 6.73 -0.85
N VAL A 394 32.08 5.56 -1.04
CA VAL A 394 32.55 4.64 -2.07
C VAL A 394 32.24 5.34 -3.40
N GLY A 395 33.30 5.65 -4.14
CA GLY A 395 33.30 6.64 -5.23
C GLY A 395 32.14 6.52 -6.21
N SER A 396 31.30 7.54 -6.24
CA SER A 396 30.39 7.81 -7.35
C SER A 396 30.39 9.32 -7.61
N VAL A 397 30.71 9.67 -8.85
CA VAL A 397 30.83 11.05 -9.35
C VAL A 397 29.44 11.54 -9.71
N VAL A 398 28.75 12.26 -8.83
CA VAL A 398 27.60 13.10 -9.20
C VAL A 398 27.55 14.37 -8.34
N ALA A 399 27.36 15.51 -9.00
CA ALA A 399 27.38 16.87 -8.46
C ALA A 399 26.16 17.20 -7.55
N PRO A 400 26.25 18.23 -6.68
CA PRO A 400 25.23 18.50 -5.68
C PRO A 400 24.06 19.31 -6.27
N VAL A 401 22.83 18.89 -5.96
CA VAL A 401 21.62 19.70 -6.16
C VAL A 401 21.19 20.27 -4.80
N ALA A 402 21.04 21.58 -4.77
CA ALA A 402 20.76 22.38 -3.58
C ALA A 402 19.28 22.32 -3.13
N SER A 403 19.11 22.25 -1.81
CA SER A 403 18.08 22.87 -0.96
C SER A 403 16.78 23.36 -1.61
N VAL A 404 15.67 22.66 -1.30
CA VAL A 404 14.32 23.24 -1.25
C VAL A 404 13.62 22.73 0.01
N MET A 405 13.79 23.44 1.13
CA MET A 405 12.87 23.37 2.26
C MET A 405 12.43 24.80 2.59
N GLY A 406 11.14 25.08 2.40
CA GLY A 406 10.55 26.37 2.71
C GLY A 406 9.19 26.54 2.06
N ALA A 407 8.15 25.92 2.64
CA ALA A 407 6.78 26.40 2.49
C ALA A 407 5.93 25.89 3.66
N ASP A 408 5.28 26.84 4.33
CA ASP A 408 4.30 26.65 5.39
C ASP A 408 3.19 25.66 5.00
N VAL A 409 2.96 24.65 5.84
CA VAL A 409 1.91 23.63 5.64
C VAL A 409 0.60 24.15 6.25
N PRO A 410 -0.47 24.40 5.47
CA PRO A 410 -1.74 24.83 6.04
C PRO A 410 -2.38 23.71 6.87
N ALA A 411 -2.90 24.08 8.04
CA ALA A 411 -3.71 23.20 8.87
C ALA A 411 -5.03 22.87 8.17
N GLY A 412 -5.25 21.58 7.85
CA GLY A 412 -6.48 21.10 7.22
C GLY A 412 -6.26 19.90 6.31
N ARG A 413 -5.61 18.85 6.82
CA ARG A 413 -5.59 17.53 6.16
C ARG A 413 -6.93 16.84 6.42
N CYS A 414 -7.47 16.11 5.44
CA CYS A 414 -8.64 15.24 5.63
C CYS A 414 -8.30 13.99 6.44
N ILE A 415 -7.67 14.18 7.60
CA ILE A 415 -7.58 13.17 8.63
C ILE A 415 -8.96 13.22 9.29
N GLY A 416 -9.89 12.39 8.80
CA GLY A 416 -11.19 12.06 9.38
C GLY A 416 -12.39 12.96 9.07
N GLY A 417 -12.85 13.00 7.81
CA GLY A 417 -14.09 13.72 7.50
C GLY A 417 -14.74 13.58 6.12
N CYS A 418 -14.25 12.70 5.23
CA CYS A 418 -14.93 12.37 3.97
C CYS A 418 -15.01 10.85 3.71
N GLY A 419 -15.00 9.99 4.73
CA GLY A 419 -15.27 8.55 4.60
C GLY A 419 -14.43 7.76 3.58
N PHE A 420 -13.30 8.30 3.10
CA PHE A 420 -12.48 7.71 2.05
C PHE A 420 -11.01 8.08 2.30
N PHE A 421 -10.19 7.07 2.58
CA PHE A 421 -8.75 7.16 2.87
C PHE A 421 -8.03 8.08 1.87
N GLY A 422 -7.34 9.10 2.39
CA GLY A 422 -6.53 10.00 1.59
C GLY A 422 -5.28 9.28 1.11
N THR A 423 -5.13 9.09 -0.20
CA THR A 423 -3.91 8.47 -0.75
C THR A 423 -2.69 9.40 -0.60
N ALA A 424 -1.50 8.81 -0.41
CA ALA A 424 -0.21 9.53 -0.46
C ALA A 424 -0.02 10.31 -1.78
N ALA A 425 -0.60 9.84 -2.89
CA ALA A 425 -0.58 10.51 -4.19
C ALA A 425 -1.26 11.89 -4.20
N ASN A 426 -2.17 12.16 -3.27
CA ASN A 426 -2.94 13.42 -3.18
C ASN A 426 -2.56 14.26 -1.95
N GLY A 427 -1.41 14.01 -1.30
CA GLY A 427 -1.03 14.73 -0.09
C GLY A 427 -2.03 14.59 1.08
N GLY A 428 -2.80 13.49 1.11
CA GLY A 428 -3.83 13.24 2.14
C GLY A 428 -5.23 13.80 1.82
N TYR A 429 -5.49 14.25 0.60
CA TYR A 429 -6.84 14.66 0.17
C TYR A 429 -7.61 13.51 -0.52
N CYS A 430 -8.87 13.31 -0.16
CA CYS A 430 -9.80 12.50 -0.96
C CYS A 430 -10.18 13.26 -2.24
N SER A 431 -10.66 12.55 -3.27
CA SER A 431 -11.04 13.15 -4.57
C SER A 431 -12.08 14.29 -4.47
N LYS A 432 -12.84 14.35 -3.38
CA LYS A 432 -13.80 15.43 -3.07
C LYS A 432 -13.21 16.64 -2.35
N CYS A 433 -12.04 16.50 -1.71
CA CYS A 433 -11.45 17.51 -0.85
C CYS A 433 -10.16 18.12 -1.42
N ARG A 434 -9.75 17.72 -2.64
CA ARG A 434 -8.74 18.45 -3.40
C ARG A 434 -9.25 19.89 -3.58
N PRO A 435 -8.52 20.92 -3.12
CA PRO A 435 -8.88 22.30 -3.42
C PRO A 435 -8.99 22.46 -4.93
N LYS A 436 -10.11 23.05 -5.40
CA LYS A 436 -10.23 23.48 -6.79
C LYS A 436 -9.37 24.70 -7.05
#